data_AF-A0A0U3IFL2-F1
#
_entry.id   AF-A0A0U3IFL2-F1
#
_cell.length_a   1.000
_cell.length_b   1.000
_cell.length_c   1.000
_cell.angle_alpha   90.00
_cell.angle_beta   90.00
_cell.angle_gamma   90.00
#
_symmetry.space_group_name_H-M   'P 1'
#
loop_
_entity.id
_entity.type
_entity.pdbx_description
1 polymer ?
#
loop_
_entity_poly.entity_id
_entity_poly.type
_entity_poly.pdbx_seq_one_letter_code
_entity_poly.pdbx_strand_id
1 'polypeptide(L)'
;MKNKILLGLFLSALSSSVFAANEGKITSIAFAGANMSSHPDIVQLQIEGGFESGDCHTGIAAIRKSDTHLVSAALAAFSMGKPVKVFLNAHEYYFPSQKRCVITMLTMAK
;
A
#
# COMPACT_ATOMS: atom_id res chain seq x y z
N MET A 1 28.00 -24.83 -44.40
CA MET A 1 27.07 -23.77 -43.95
C MET A 1 25.86 -24.44 -43.29
N LYS A 2 25.94 -24.75 -42.00
CA LYS A 2 24.84 -25.34 -41.23
C LYS A 2 24.87 -24.75 -39.81
N ASN A 3 23.68 -24.47 -39.27
CA ASN A 3 23.39 -24.13 -37.89
C ASN A 3 23.75 -22.72 -37.42
N LYS A 4 22.96 -21.69 -37.81
CA LYS A 4 22.88 -20.42 -37.06
C LYS A 4 21.47 -19.80 -37.04
N ILE A 5 20.41 -20.61 -36.95
CA ILE A 5 19.04 -20.09 -36.82
C ILE A 5 18.31 -20.89 -35.74
N LEU A 6 18.77 -20.81 -34.49
CA LEU A 6 18.00 -21.33 -33.36
C LEU A 6 18.32 -20.60 -32.03
N LEU A 7 18.67 -19.31 -32.10
CA LEU A 7 19.05 -18.52 -30.93
C LEU A 7 18.32 -17.17 -30.87
N GLY A 8 17.11 -17.09 -31.42
CA GLY A 8 16.33 -15.85 -31.48
C GLY A 8 15.01 -15.88 -30.70
N LEU A 9 14.56 -17.06 -30.22
CA LEU A 9 13.19 -17.24 -29.75
C LEU A 9 13.05 -17.40 -28.22
N PHE A 10 14.11 -17.21 -27.45
CA PHE A 10 14.10 -17.42 -25.98
C PHE A 10 14.24 -16.12 -25.16
N LEU A 11 14.24 -14.95 -25.81
CA LEU A 11 14.52 -13.67 -25.15
C LEU A 11 13.31 -12.73 -25.00
N SER A 12 12.09 -13.18 -25.31
CA SER A 12 10.86 -12.39 -25.19
C SER A 12 10.00 -12.73 -23.97
N ALA A 13 10.44 -13.68 -23.12
CA ALA A 13 9.73 -14.08 -21.91
C ALA A 13 10.11 -13.29 -20.65
N LEU A 14 11.05 -12.34 -20.75
CA LEU A 14 11.40 -11.40 -19.69
C LEU A 14 10.66 -10.06 -19.84
N SER A 15 9.41 -10.10 -20.31
CA SER A 15 8.49 -8.97 -20.23
C SER A 15 8.32 -8.60 -18.77
N SER A 16 9.12 -7.61 -18.37
CA SER A 16 9.05 -6.76 -17.20
C SER A 16 7.69 -6.82 -16.52
N SER A 17 7.64 -7.47 -15.36
CA SER A 17 6.61 -7.18 -14.36
C SER A 17 6.78 -5.73 -13.95
N VAL A 18 6.06 -4.85 -14.64
CA VAL A 18 5.88 -3.46 -14.22
C VAL A 18 5.08 -3.55 -12.92
N PHE A 19 5.79 -3.48 -11.80
CA PHE A 19 5.25 -3.49 -10.43
C PHE A 19 4.34 -2.28 -10.24
N ALA A 20 3.08 -2.42 -10.64
CA ALA A 20 2.04 -1.48 -10.26
C ALA A 20 1.73 -1.74 -8.79
N ALA A 21 2.11 -0.81 -7.89
CA ALA A 21 1.63 -0.85 -6.52
C ALA A 21 0.09 -1.00 -6.56
N ASN A 22 -0.37 -2.14 -6.04
CA ASN A 22 -1.73 -2.64 -6.24
C ASN A 22 -2.75 -1.64 -5.70
N GLU A 23 -3.85 -1.49 -6.44
CA GLU A 23 -5.04 -0.80 -5.95
C GLU A 23 -5.82 -1.75 -5.04
N GLY A 24 -6.33 -1.22 -3.93
CA GLY A 24 -7.03 -2.03 -2.95
C GLY A 24 -8.19 -1.28 -2.31
N LYS A 25 -9.17 -2.04 -1.81
CA LYS A 25 -10.35 -1.47 -1.16
C LYS A 25 -10.12 -1.36 0.34
N ILE A 26 -10.40 -0.20 0.93
CA ILE A 26 -10.41 -0.07 2.39
C ILE A 26 -11.61 -0.87 2.92
N THR A 27 -11.35 -1.86 3.76
CA THR A 27 -12.38 -2.72 4.37
C THR A 27 -12.60 -2.44 5.84
N SER A 28 -11.65 -1.78 6.50
CA SER A 28 -11.78 -1.34 7.89
C SER A 28 -10.96 -0.08 8.15
N ILE A 29 -11.51 0.80 8.99
CA ILE A 29 -10.83 1.98 9.53
C ILE A 29 -10.93 1.92 11.06
N ALA A 30 -9.78 2.01 11.73
CA ALA A 30 -9.70 2.12 13.17
C ALA A 30 -9.01 3.43 13.57
N PHE A 31 -9.56 4.12 14.57
CA PHE A 31 -9.06 5.39 15.08
C PHE A 31 -8.46 5.19 16.46
N ALA A 32 -7.19 5.54 16.62
CA ALA A 32 -6.51 5.49 17.90
C ALA A 32 -6.13 6.89 18.37
N GLY A 33 -6.55 7.23 19.58
CA GLY A 33 -6.17 8.48 20.23
C GLY A 33 -4.75 8.42 20.81
N ALA A 34 -4.27 9.57 21.31
CA ALA A 34 -2.96 9.71 21.93
C ALA A 34 -2.71 8.72 23.09
N ASN A 35 -3.76 8.31 23.80
CA ASN A 35 -3.66 7.42 24.96
C ASN A 35 -3.62 5.92 24.60
N MET A 36 -3.65 5.57 23.31
CA MET A 36 -3.54 4.17 22.89
C MET A 36 -2.09 3.71 22.93
N SER A 37 -1.77 2.79 23.85
CA SER A 37 -0.39 2.38 24.14
C SER A 37 0.35 1.74 22.96
N SER A 38 -0.34 0.98 22.12
CA SER A 38 0.29 0.19 21.05
C SER A 38 0.41 0.93 19.73
N HIS A 39 -0.40 1.96 19.50
CA HIS A 39 -0.43 2.73 18.25
C HIS A 39 -1.08 4.12 18.49
N PRO A 40 -0.35 5.03 19.16
CA PRO A 40 -0.88 6.36 19.50
C PRO A 40 -1.01 7.26 18.27
N ASP A 41 -2.07 8.07 18.25
CA ASP A 41 -2.34 9.12 17.27
C ASP A 41 -2.25 8.67 15.80
N ILE A 42 -2.89 7.54 15.48
CA ILE A 42 -2.98 7.01 14.12
C ILE A 42 -4.42 6.67 13.71
N VAL A 43 -4.63 6.67 12.41
CA VAL A 43 -5.81 6.09 11.75
C VAL A 43 -5.34 4.89 10.96
N GLN A 44 -5.66 3.68 11.43
CA GLN A 44 -5.27 2.43 10.78
C GLN A 44 -6.27 2.07 9.68
N LEU A 45 -5.75 1.66 8.53
CA LEU A 45 -6.52 1.14 7.41
C LEU A 45 -6.20 -0.32 7.18
N GLN A 46 -7.23 -1.14 6.97
CA GLN A 46 -7.09 -2.46 6.36
C GLN A 46 -7.49 -2.37 4.89
N ILE A 47 -6.63 -2.84 4.00
CA ILE A 47 -6.77 -2.69 2.55
C ILE A 47 -6.77 -4.08 1.91
N GLU A 48 -7.93 -4.50 1.40
CA GLU A 48 -8.10 -5.71 0.60
C GLU A 48 -7.52 -5.52 -0.80
N GLY A 49 -6.87 -6.54 -1.36
CA GLY A 49 -6.03 -6.43 -2.56
C GLY A 49 -4.59 -6.03 -2.25
N GLY A 50 -4.38 -5.42 -1.09
CA GLY A 50 -3.07 -5.07 -0.55
C GLY A 50 -2.34 -3.99 -1.35
N PHE A 51 -1.07 -3.79 -1.01
CA PHE A 51 -0.19 -2.84 -1.65
C PHE A 51 1.26 -3.34 -1.61
N GLU A 52 2.05 -2.97 -2.60
CA GLU A 52 3.48 -3.30 -2.64
C GLU A 52 4.29 -2.21 -1.94
N SER A 53 5.08 -2.60 -0.94
CA SER A 53 5.96 -1.67 -0.25
C SER A 53 7.07 -2.41 0.48
N GLY A 54 8.18 -2.69 -0.21
CA GLY A 54 9.40 -3.23 0.38
C GLY A 54 9.17 -4.26 1.50
N ASP A 55 9.61 -3.92 2.71
CA ASP A 55 9.46 -4.72 3.92
C ASP A 55 8.15 -4.51 4.69
N CYS A 56 7.30 -3.56 4.30
CA CYS A 56 6.08 -3.21 5.02
C CYS A 56 4.98 -4.27 4.88
N HIS A 57 4.12 -4.36 5.90
CA HIS A 57 2.93 -5.20 5.86
C HIS A 57 2.01 -4.79 4.70
N THR A 58 1.72 -5.71 3.79
CA THR A 58 1.08 -5.43 2.50
C THR A 58 -0.44 -5.20 2.53
N GLY A 59 -1.03 -5.02 3.72
CA GLY A 59 -2.50 -5.01 3.86
C GLY A 59 -3.01 -4.22 5.06
N ILE A 60 -2.11 -3.75 5.93
CA ILE A 60 -2.43 -2.88 7.05
C ILE A 60 -1.39 -1.76 7.08
N ALA A 61 -1.86 -0.53 6.99
CA ALA A 61 -1.05 0.68 7.08
C ALA A 61 -1.81 1.74 7.89
N ALA A 62 -1.15 2.84 8.23
CA ALA A 62 -1.79 3.89 9.02
C ALA A 62 -1.47 5.28 8.53
N ILE A 63 -2.39 6.22 8.75
CA ILE A 63 -2.22 7.65 8.52
C ILE A 63 -1.95 8.29 9.88
N ARG A 64 -1.02 9.24 9.98
CA ARG A 64 -0.87 10.03 11.23
C ARG A 64 -2.13 10.85 11.42
N LYS A 65 -2.66 10.91 12.64
CA LYS A 65 -3.86 11.70 12.95
C LYS A 65 -3.73 13.17 12.52
N SER A 66 -2.52 13.72 12.50
CA SER A 66 -2.21 15.08 12.04
C SER A 66 -2.44 15.29 10.53
N ASP A 67 -2.39 14.24 9.72
CA ASP A 67 -2.56 14.31 8.26
C ASP A 67 -4.06 14.30 7.90
N THR A 68 -4.77 15.32 8.36
CA THR A 68 -6.24 15.41 8.28
C THR A 68 -6.79 15.31 6.85
N HIS A 69 -6.02 15.75 5.84
CA HIS A 69 -6.38 15.62 4.44
C HIS A 69 -6.34 14.16 3.96
N LEU A 70 -5.34 13.37 4.36
CA LEU A 70 -5.26 11.94 4.07
C LEU A 70 -6.37 11.17 4.81
N VAL A 71 -6.63 11.51 6.07
CA VAL A 71 -7.73 10.91 6.86
C VAL A 71 -9.08 11.14 6.15
N SER A 72 -9.33 12.36 5.69
CA SER A 72 -10.56 12.71 4.97
C SER A 72 -10.68 11.94 3.65
N ALA A 73 -9.59 11.83 2.89
CA ALA A 73 -9.56 11.05 1.65
C ALA A 73 -9.83 9.55 1.89
N ALA A 74 -9.24 8.97 2.94
CA ALA A 74 -9.47 7.58 3.31
C ALA A 74 -10.92 7.31 3.72
N LEU A 75 -11.53 8.21 4.49
CA LEU A 75 -12.95 8.14 4.87
C LEU A 75 -13.87 8.23 3.64
N ALA A 76 -13.59 9.16 2.72
CA ALA A 76 -14.32 9.28 1.45
C ALA A 76 -14.21 8.00 0.62
N ALA A 77 -13.00 7.48 0.42
CA ALA A 77 -12.80 6.25 -0.33
C ALA A 77 -13.52 5.04 0.31
N PHE A 78 -13.47 4.91 1.64
CA PHE A 78 -14.16 3.85 2.38
C PHE A 78 -15.69 3.94 2.21
N SER A 79 -16.26 5.13 2.45
CA SER A 79 -17.71 5.35 2.32
C SER A 79 -18.23 5.14 0.89
N MET A 80 -17.44 5.50 -0.12
CA MET A 80 -17.77 5.30 -1.53
C MET A 80 -17.47 3.86 -2.02
N GLY A 81 -16.79 3.06 -1.21
CA GLY A 81 -16.27 1.75 -1.61
C GLY A 81 -15.30 1.82 -2.79
N LYS A 82 -14.65 2.97 -3.00
CA LYS A 82 -13.69 3.19 -4.09
C LYS A 82 -12.33 2.57 -3.74
N PRO A 83 -11.66 1.88 -4.68
CA PRO A 83 -10.31 1.42 -4.45
C PRO A 83 -9.36 2.62 -4.30
N VAL A 84 -8.28 2.40 -3.55
CA VAL A 84 -7.22 3.36 -3.32
C VAL A 84 -5.88 2.73 -3.65
N LYS A 85 -4.94 3.58 -4.00
CA LYS A 85 -3.52 3.26 -4.02
C LYS A 85 -2.84 4.03 -2.90
N VAL A 86 -2.01 3.35 -2.13
CA VAL A 86 -1.28 3.94 -1.00
C VAL A 86 0.21 3.91 -1.26
N PHE A 87 0.90 4.92 -0.74
CA PHE A 87 2.35 5.03 -0.77
C PHE A 87 2.80 5.12 0.68
N LEU A 88 3.78 4.29 1.05
CA LEU A 88 4.22 4.17 2.43
C LEU A 88 5.59 4.78 2.63
N ASN A 89 5.83 5.27 3.84
CA ASN A 89 7.17 5.50 4.34
C ASN A 89 7.76 4.16 4.85
N ALA A 90 8.60 3.51 4.05
CA ALA A 90 9.22 2.24 4.39
C ALA A 90 10.23 2.32 5.56
N HIS A 91 10.57 3.53 6.00
CA HIS A 91 11.47 3.77 7.13
C HIS A 91 10.72 4.09 8.43
N GLU A 92 9.39 4.21 8.38
CA GLU A 92 8.57 4.61 9.52
C GLU A 92 7.53 3.55 9.87
N TYR A 93 7.95 2.65 10.76
CA TYR A 93 7.08 1.64 11.32
C TYR A 93 6.31 2.18 12.52
N TYR A 94 5.00 2.37 12.39
CA TYR A 94 4.15 2.70 13.56
C TYR A 94 3.87 1.47 14.42
N PHE A 95 4.04 0.26 13.85
CA PHE A 95 3.98 -1.00 14.59
C PHE A 95 5.10 -1.95 14.14
N PRO A 96 6.33 -1.81 14.71
CA PRO A 96 7.53 -2.49 14.22
C PRO A 96 7.47 -4.02 14.23
N SER A 97 6.84 -4.63 15.24
CA SER A 97 6.76 -6.09 15.38
C SER A 97 6.04 -6.78 14.23
N GLN A 98 5.20 -6.05 13.48
CA GLN A 98 4.50 -6.55 12.29
C GLN A 98 4.86 -5.78 11.02
N LYS A 99 5.95 -5.01 11.05
CA LYS A 99 6.41 -4.17 9.94
C LYS A 99 5.30 -3.28 9.34
N ARG A 100 4.37 -2.75 10.16
CA ARG A 100 3.29 -1.89 9.63
C ARG A 100 3.79 -0.45 9.52
N CYS A 101 3.58 0.14 8.35
CA CYS A 101 4.16 1.43 7.97
C CYS A 101 3.12 2.55 7.87
N VAL A 102 3.61 3.79 7.92
CA VAL A 102 2.80 5.00 7.76
C VAL A 102 2.60 5.31 6.28
N ILE A 103 1.38 5.74 5.92
CA ILE A 103 0.98 6.21 4.59
C ILE A 103 1.41 7.66 4.44
N THR A 104 2.17 7.97 3.39
CA THR A 104 2.60 9.33 3.02
C THR A 104 1.75 9.92 1.91
N MET A 105 1.08 9.08 1.12
CA MET A 105 0.17 9.51 0.06
C MET A 105 -0.92 8.47 -0.18
N LEU A 106 -2.13 8.94 -0.47
CA LEU A 106 -3.27 8.12 -0.87
C LEU A 106 -3.91 8.74 -2.12
N THR A 107 -4.17 7.91 -3.12
CA THR A 107 -4.88 8.31 -4.34
C THR A 107 -6.09 7.43 -4.55
N MET A 108 -7.23 8.02 -4.90
CA MET A 108 -8.41 7.26 -5.31
C MET A 108 -8.18 6.70 -6.72
N ALA A 109 -8.40 5.40 -6.88
CA ALA A 109 -8.42 4.76 -8.19
C ALA A 109 -9.66 5.19 -8.99
N LYS A 110 -9.58 5.12 -10.32
CA LYS A 110 -10.68 5.48 -11.21
C LYS A 110 -11.81 4.45 -11.15
#